data_AF-A0A9W5S0B4-F1
#
_entry.id   AF-A0A9W5S0B4-F1
#
_cell.length_a   1.000
_cell.length_b   1.000
_cell.length_c   1.000
_cell.angle_alpha   90.00
_cell.angle_beta   90.00
_cell.angle_gamma   90.00
#
_symmetry.space_group_name_H-M   'P 1'
#
loop_
_entity.id
_entity.type
_entity.pdbx_description
1 polymer ?
#
loop_
_entity_poly.entity_id
_entity_poly.type
_entity_poly.pdbx_seq_one_letter_code
_entity_poly.pdbx_strand_id
1 'polypeptide(L)'
;MKLLSIEPTPSPNSMKLNVDERWPSGRRASYTLERRDEAPEPLRGLLGIEGVRGVFRTADFIALDRKPGADWQRILGEARRLFDAAEAEGGGAASGPGGVGGEGEGFGEAHVLVQMYRGIPMQVRVRLGDTEARAALPEQFGAAVREAAGGTMIMERRLEEYGVRYGEPDEIAAEVAQELAAAYTAERLAELVSAAK
;
A
#
# COMPACT_ATOMS: atom_id res chain seq x y z
N MET A 1 -13.68 -15.31 11.04
CA MET A 1 -13.48 -13.92 10.57
C MET A 1 -12.30 -13.94 9.62
N LYS A 2 -12.45 -13.33 8.44
CA LYS A 2 -11.45 -13.33 7.36
C LYS A 2 -10.96 -11.92 7.11
N LEU A 3 -9.67 -11.77 6.82
CA LEU A 3 -9.08 -10.49 6.40
C LEU A 3 -9.31 -10.29 4.90
N LEU A 4 -9.95 -9.18 4.52
CA LEU A 4 -10.25 -8.83 3.14
C LEU A 4 -9.16 -7.94 2.53
N SER A 5 -8.77 -6.88 3.23
CA SER A 5 -7.76 -5.93 2.75
C SER A 5 -7.17 -5.10 3.88
N ILE A 6 -6.04 -4.45 3.63
CA ILE A 6 -5.37 -3.55 4.58
C ILE A 6 -5.22 -2.18 3.92
N GLU A 7 -5.63 -1.13 4.62
CA GLU A 7 -5.57 0.26 4.15
C GLU A 7 -4.76 1.12 5.13
N PRO A 8 -3.92 2.06 4.64
CA PRO A 8 -3.28 3.04 5.51
C PRO A 8 -4.32 4.02 6.07
N THR A 9 -4.10 4.48 7.30
CA THR A 9 -4.86 5.59 7.88
C THR A 9 -4.04 6.89 7.84
N PRO A 10 -4.65 8.06 8.06
CA PRO A 10 -3.88 9.32 8.22
C PRO A 10 -2.88 9.28 9.38
N SER A 11 -3.05 8.37 10.35
CA SER A 11 -2.10 8.17 11.44
C SER A 11 -1.01 7.18 11.01
N PRO A 12 0.29 7.54 11.04
CA PRO A 12 1.38 6.65 10.66
C PRO A 12 1.57 5.45 11.61
N ASN A 13 0.88 5.48 12.76
CA ASN A 13 0.91 4.43 13.77
C ASN A 13 -0.38 3.60 13.80
N SER A 14 -1.27 3.78 12.82
CA SER A 14 -2.52 3.02 12.72
C SER A 14 -2.78 2.54 11.31
N MET A 15 -3.21 1.29 11.18
CA MET A 15 -3.63 0.67 9.91
C MET A 15 -5.03 0.09 10.04
N LYS A 16 -5.80 0.14 8.95
CA LYS A 16 -7.16 -0.36 8.88
C LYS A 16 -7.17 -1.73 8.22
N LEU A 17 -7.66 -2.74 8.92
CA LEU A 17 -7.81 -4.11 8.46
C LEU A 17 -9.30 -4.35 8.18
N ASN A 18 -9.69 -4.39 6.92
CA ASN A 18 -11.06 -4.70 6.52
C ASN A 18 -11.30 -6.21 6.65
N VAL A 19 -12.43 -6.60 7.22
CA VAL A 19 -12.79 -8.02 7.43
C VAL A 19 -14.19 -8.31 6.89
N ASP A 20 -14.46 -9.59 6.65
CA ASP A 20 -15.75 -10.07 6.11
C ASP A 20 -16.92 -9.93 7.08
N GLU A 21 -16.63 -9.94 8.38
CA GLU A 21 -17.62 -9.78 9.42
C GLU A 21 -17.99 -8.30 9.61
N ARG A 22 -19.28 -8.00 9.76
CA ARG A 22 -19.78 -6.66 10.09
C ARG A 22 -20.46 -6.63 11.45
N TRP A 23 -20.05 -5.68 12.29
CA TRP A 23 -20.72 -5.39 13.55
C TRP A 23 -21.98 -4.54 13.35
N PRO A 24 -22.97 -4.70 14.24
CA PRO A 24 -24.15 -3.84 14.25
C PRO A 24 -23.78 -2.36 14.31
N SER A 25 -24.52 -1.53 13.58
CA SER A 25 -24.34 -0.09 13.57
C SER A 25 -24.32 0.48 15.00
N GLY A 26 -23.30 1.29 15.31
CA GLY A 26 -23.11 1.89 16.63
C GLY A 26 -22.27 1.06 17.62
N ARG A 27 -22.08 -0.25 17.37
CA ARG A 27 -21.19 -1.08 18.20
C ARG A 27 -19.73 -0.76 17.88
N ARG A 28 -18.96 -0.44 18.92
CA ARG A 28 -17.51 -0.23 18.85
C ARG A 28 -16.85 -0.80 20.10
N ALA A 29 -15.61 -1.26 19.97
CA ALA A 29 -14.81 -1.69 21.12
C ALA A 29 -13.34 -1.36 20.88
N SER A 30 -12.63 -1.04 21.96
CA SER A 30 -11.19 -0.80 21.95
C SER A 30 -10.54 -1.63 23.02
N TYR A 31 -9.47 -2.33 22.65
CA TYR A 31 -8.70 -3.17 23.53
C TYR A 31 -7.24 -2.72 23.50
N THR A 32 -6.63 -2.65 24.67
CA THR A 32 -5.21 -2.35 24.87
C THR A 32 -4.50 -3.60 25.37
N LEU A 33 -3.16 -3.60 25.38
CA LEU A 33 -2.37 -4.71 25.92
C LEU A 33 -2.80 -5.11 27.35
N GLU A 34 -3.17 -4.14 28.18
CA GLU A 34 -3.61 -4.35 29.57
C GLU A 34 -4.96 -5.07 29.66
N ARG A 35 -5.82 -4.91 28.64
CA ARG A 35 -7.16 -5.52 28.55
C ARG A 35 -7.22 -6.61 27.48
N ARG A 36 -6.08 -7.25 27.21
CA ARG A 36 -5.96 -8.28 26.19
C ARG A 36 -6.89 -9.46 26.44
N ASP A 37 -7.03 -9.88 27.70
CA ASP A 37 -7.84 -11.05 28.06
C ASP A 37 -9.35 -10.83 27.85
N GLU A 38 -9.80 -9.58 27.81
CA GLU A 38 -11.18 -9.19 27.51
C GLU A 38 -11.47 -9.19 25.99
N ALA A 39 -10.44 -9.22 25.14
CA ALA A 39 -10.61 -9.24 23.70
C ALA A 39 -11.00 -10.66 23.23
N PRO A 40 -12.02 -10.80 22.36
CA PRO A 40 -12.30 -12.08 21.70
C PRO A 40 -11.24 -12.37 20.62
N GLU A 41 -11.09 -13.63 20.21
CA GLU A 41 -10.32 -13.91 18.99
C GLU A 41 -11.07 -13.39 17.76
N PRO A 42 -10.37 -12.89 16.72
CA PRO A 42 -8.90 -12.82 16.56
C PRO A 42 -8.21 -11.59 17.21
N LEU A 43 -8.95 -10.68 17.85
CA LEU A 43 -8.42 -9.41 18.38
C LEU A 43 -7.38 -9.61 19.49
N ARG A 44 -7.53 -10.66 20.29
CA ARG A 44 -6.59 -11.00 21.37
C ARG A 44 -5.23 -11.43 20.85
N GLY A 45 -5.18 -12.24 19.80
CA GLY A 45 -3.91 -12.62 19.22
C GLY A 45 -3.26 -11.47 18.43
N LEU A 46 -4.04 -10.55 17.83
CA LEU A 46 -3.50 -9.30 17.28
C LEU A 46 -2.76 -8.47 18.35
N LEU A 47 -3.33 -8.36 19.56
CA LEU A 47 -2.66 -7.72 20.70
C LEU A 47 -1.42 -8.47 21.19
N GLY A 48 -1.26 -9.75 20.82
CA GLY A 48 -0.08 -10.54 21.15
C GLY A 48 1.11 -10.30 20.24
N ILE A 49 0.91 -9.64 19.10
CA ILE A 49 1.97 -9.36 18.12
C ILE A 49 2.93 -8.32 18.69
N GLU A 50 4.23 -8.61 18.57
CA GLU A 50 5.27 -7.70 19.05
C GLU A 50 5.18 -6.34 18.35
N GLY A 51 5.15 -5.26 19.13
CA GLY A 51 5.06 -3.90 18.61
C GLY A 51 3.63 -3.38 18.46
N VAL A 52 2.60 -4.21 18.65
CA VAL A 52 1.20 -3.74 18.72
C VAL A 52 0.94 -3.06 20.07
N ARG A 53 0.17 -1.97 20.05
CA ARG A 53 -0.24 -1.19 21.22
C ARG A 53 -1.73 -1.38 21.54
N GLY A 54 -2.56 -1.48 20.51
CA GLY A 54 -4.00 -1.51 20.69
C GLY A 54 -4.73 -1.94 19.42
N VAL A 55 -5.98 -2.34 19.61
CA VAL A 55 -6.92 -2.63 18.53
C VAL A 55 -8.23 -1.93 18.79
N PHE A 56 -8.82 -1.36 17.76
CA PHE A 56 -10.15 -0.77 17.78
C PHE A 56 -11.01 -1.42 16.71
N ARG A 57 -12.17 -1.92 17.10
CA ARG A 57 -13.12 -2.58 16.22
C ARG A 57 -14.39 -1.77 16.11
N THR A 58 -14.81 -1.49 14.88
CA THR A 58 -16.10 -0.89 14.56
C THR A 58 -16.55 -1.36 13.19
N ALA A 59 -17.86 -1.46 12.98
CA ALA A 59 -18.45 -1.86 11.70
C ALA A 59 -17.75 -3.11 11.11
N ASP A 60 -17.14 -2.98 9.95
CA ASP A 60 -16.49 -4.01 9.13
C ASP A 60 -14.97 -3.92 9.11
N PHE A 61 -14.34 -3.03 9.89
CA PHE A 61 -12.87 -2.97 9.97
C PHE A 61 -12.29 -2.99 11.39
N ILE A 62 -11.00 -3.32 11.51
CA ILE A 62 -10.20 -3.24 12.73
C ILE A 62 -9.12 -2.18 12.49
N ALA A 63 -9.06 -1.15 13.32
CA ALA A 63 -7.88 -0.30 13.39
C ALA A 63 -6.85 -0.97 14.31
N LEU A 64 -5.70 -1.32 13.76
CA LEU A 64 -4.57 -1.88 14.47
C LEU A 64 -3.57 -0.75 14.74
N ASP A 65 -3.24 -0.54 16.01
CA ASP A 65 -2.32 0.52 16.42
C ASP A 65 -0.99 -0.10 16.85
N ARG A 66 0.11 0.43 16.31
CA ARG A 66 1.48 0.04 16.71
C ARG A 66 2.08 1.01 17.74
N LYS A 67 3.12 0.56 18.43
CA LYS A 67 4.05 1.43 19.15
C LYS A 67 4.84 2.27 18.13
N PRO A 68 5.17 3.54 18.44
CA PRO A 68 5.97 4.37 17.54
C PRO A 68 7.27 3.67 17.13
N GLY A 69 7.55 3.62 15.83
CA GLY A 69 8.76 3.00 15.27
C GLY A 69 8.78 1.47 15.21
N ALA A 70 7.72 0.77 15.63
CA ALA A 70 7.63 -0.68 15.48
C ALA A 70 7.44 -1.10 14.02
N ASP A 71 7.99 -2.23 13.59
CA ASP A 71 7.99 -2.67 12.19
C ASP A 71 6.59 -3.08 11.69
N TRP A 72 6.03 -2.34 10.72
CA TRP A 72 4.73 -2.67 10.14
C TRP A 72 4.76 -3.95 9.31
N GLN A 73 5.83 -4.20 8.57
CA GLN A 73 5.96 -5.39 7.73
C GLN A 73 5.89 -6.65 8.58
N ARG A 74 6.60 -6.65 9.72
CA ARG A 74 6.51 -7.74 10.69
C ARG A 74 5.12 -7.87 11.29
N ILE A 75 4.56 -6.77 11.80
CA ILE A 75 3.25 -6.77 12.48
C ILE A 75 2.15 -7.30 11.56
N LEU A 76 2.07 -6.78 10.34
CA LEU A 76 1.06 -7.18 9.37
C LEU A 76 1.25 -8.63 8.91
N GLY A 77 2.50 -9.11 8.83
CA GLY A 77 2.79 -10.51 8.46
C GLY A 77 2.32 -11.49 9.53
N GLU A 78 2.50 -11.16 10.81
CA GLU A 78 1.96 -11.94 11.93
C GLU A 78 0.42 -11.85 11.99
N ALA A 79 -0.14 -10.66 11.77
CA ALA A 79 -1.59 -10.46 11.74
C ALA A 79 -2.25 -11.32 10.66
N ARG A 80 -1.67 -11.39 9.45
CA ARG A 80 -2.20 -12.21 8.36
C ARG A 80 -2.21 -13.70 8.71
N ARG A 81 -1.09 -14.23 9.21
CA ARG A 81 -1.00 -15.64 9.64
C ARG A 81 -2.05 -15.99 10.68
N LEU A 82 -2.38 -15.04 11.56
CA LEU A 82 -3.41 -15.24 12.58
C LEU A 82 -4.81 -15.37 11.95
N PHE A 83 -5.15 -14.52 10.97
CA PHE A 83 -6.41 -14.66 10.24
C PHE A 83 -6.48 -15.94 9.42
N ASP A 84 -5.37 -16.34 8.77
CA ASP A 84 -5.32 -17.58 7.96
C ASP A 84 -5.42 -18.84 8.84
N ALA A 85 -4.76 -18.84 10.02
CA ALA A 85 -4.86 -19.94 10.98
C ALA A 85 -6.28 -20.08 11.55
N ALA A 86 -6.95 -18.96 11.83
CA ALA A 86 -8.34 -18.96 12.27
C ALA A 86 -9.32 -19.50 11.20
N GLU A 87 -8.96 -19.41 9.91
CA GLU A 87 -9.72 -20.10 8.84
C GLU A 87 -9.50 -21.61 8.87
N ALA A 88 -8.25 -22.06 9.08
CA ALA A 88 -7.91 -23.47 9.11
C ALA A 88 -8.56 -24.23 10.28
N GLU A 89 -8.77 -23.59 11.42
CA GLU A 89 -9.43 -24.20 12.58
C GLU A 89 -10.96 -24.34 12.42
N GLY A 90 -11.57 -23.70 11.41
CA GLY A 90 -13.01 -23.80 11.10
C GLY A 90 -13.39 -24.93 10.13
N GLY A 91 -12.43 -25.65 9.57
CA GLY A 91 -12.65 -26.72 8.60
C GLY A 91 -11.97 -28.02 9.03
N GLY A 92 -12.75 -29.08 9.24
CA GLY A 92 -12.24 -30.38 9.63
C GLY A 92 -11.18 -30.93 8.66
N ALA A 93 -10.09 -31.44 9.25
CA ALA A 93 -9.12 -32.41 8.75
C ALA A 93 -8.97 -32.61 7.23
N ALA A 94 -7.83 -32.18 6.70
CA ALA A 94 -7.06 -32.98 5.74
C ALA A 94 -5.57 -32.68 5.87
N SER A 95 -4.78 -33.74 6.06
CA SER A 95 -3.32 -33.73 6.17
C SER A 95 -2.63 -33.55 4.81
N GLY A 96 -1.43 -32.96 4.81
CA GLY A 96 -0.45 -33.12 3.73
C GLY A 96 0.67 -32.08 3.79
N PRO A 97 1.96 -32.49 3.93
CA PRO A 97 3.09 -31.57 3.81
C PRO A 97 3.47 -31.44 2.33
N GLY A 98 3.49 -30.20 1.82
CA GLY A 98 3.99 -29.87 0.48
C GLY A 98 2.87 -29.47 -0.49
N GLY A 99 2.89 -28.20 -0.92
CA GLY A 99 1.98 -27.67 -1.93
C GLY A 99 1.90 -26.16 -1.84
N VAL A 100 2.74 -25.49 -2.63
CA VAL A 100 2.64 -24.07 -2.98
C VAL A 100 1.28 -23.75 -3.61
N GLY A 101 0.75 -22.55 -3.31
CA GLY A 101 -0.36 -21.93 -4.06
C GLY A 101 -1.59 -21.61 -3.20
N GLY A 102 -1.78 -20.33 -2.91
CA GLY A 102 -2.93 -19.79 -2.18
C GLY A 102 -2.82 -18.26 -2.10
N GLU A 103 -2.86 -17.63 -3.27
CA GLU A 103 -2.86 -16.18 -3.50
C GLU A 103 -4.09 -15.50 -2.87
N GLY A 104 -3.89 -14.32 -2.26
CA GLY A 104 -4.94 -13.47 -1.69
C GLY A 104 -4.46 -12.31 -0.81
N GLU A 105 -3.72 -11.36 -1.43
CA GLU A 105 -3.64 -9.89 -1.17
C GLU A 105 -3.30 -9.37 0.26
N GLY A 106 -2.28 -8.54 0.53
CA GLY A 106 -1.33 -7.81 -0.33
C GLY A 106 0.01 -7.57 0.40
N PHE A 107 0.95 -8.47 0.18
CA PHE A 107 2.37 -8.32 0.51
C PHE A 107 3.15 -8.52 -0.79
N GLY A 108 3.21 -7.46 -1.60
CA GLY A 108 3.74 -7.51 -2.97
C GLY A 108 3.19 -6.41 -3.88
N GLU A 109 2.13 -5.71 -3.46
CA GLU A 109 1.55 -4.59 -4.20
C GLU A 109 2.42 -3.35 -4.07
N ALA A 110 3.18 -3.11 -5.13
CA ALA A 110 3.93 -1.90 -5.36
C ALA A 110 3.00 -0.85 -5.98
N HIS A 111 2.71 0.20 -5.24
CA HIS A 111 1.97 1.36 -5.75
C HIS A 111 2.89 2.20 -6.62
N VAL A 112 2.51 2.35 -7.89
CA VAL A 112 3.23 3.16 -8.86
C VAL A 112 2.60 4.54 -8.92
N LEU A 113 3.42 5.55 -8.67
CA LEU A 113 3.05 6.95 -8.76
C LEU A 113 3.94 7.65 -9.79
N VAL A 114 3.35 8.48 -10.64
CA VAL A 114 4.08 9.26 -11.63
C VAL A 114 3.97 10.73 -11.27
N GLN A 115 5.10 11.39 -11.12
CA GLN A 115 5.14 12.83 -10.96
C GLN A 115 4.96 13.49 -12.33
N MET A 116 3.96 14.35 -12.44
CA MET A 116 3.54 15.02 -13.66
C MET A 116 3.70 16.53 -13.53
N TYR A 117 3.98 17.21 -14.63
CA TYR A 117 3.94 18.66 -14.78
C TYR A 117 3.14 19.02 -16.02
N ARG A 118 1.96 19.65 -15.86
CA ARG A 118 1.06 20.00 -16.99
C ARG A 118 0.85 18.86 -18.00
N GLY A 119 0.74 17.61 -17.51
CA GLY A 119 0.58 16.41 -18.34
C GLY A 119 1.88 15.77 -18.86
N ILE A 120 3.05 16.36 -18.57
CA ILE A 120 4.36 15.81 -18.91
C ILE A 120 4.90 14.97 -17.73
N PRO A 121 5.18 13.67 -17.94
CA PRO A 121 5.79 12.82 -16.92
C PRO A 121 7.21 13.29 -16.57
N MET A 122 7.57 13.25 -15.29
CA MET A 122 8.89 13.65 -14.79
C MET A 122 9.66 12.51 -14.16
N GLN A 123 9.00 11.78 -13.26
CA GLN A 123 9.65 10.78 -12.42
C GLN A 123 8.66 9.70 -12.03
N VAL A 124 9.12 8.46 -12.02
CA VAL A 124 8.36 7.32 -11.49
C VAL A 124 8.79 7.08 -10.05
N ARG A 125 7.81 6.88 -9.18
CA ARG A 125 8.00 6.52 -7.78
C ARG A 125 7.19 5.27 -7.48
N VAL A 126 7.86 4.23 -7.00
CA VAL A 126 7.24 2.97 -6.65
C VAL A 126 7.34 2.77 -5.15
N ARG A 127 6.21 2.48 -4.50
CA ARG A 127 6.14 2.27 -3.06
C ARG A 127 5.66 0.86 -2.76
N LEU A 128 6.48 0.09 -2.06
CA LEU A 128 6.16 -1.24 -1.56
C LEU A 128 6.40 -1.26 -0.05
N GLY A 129 5.33 -1.20 0.73
CA GLY A 129 5.42 -1.07 2.20
C GLY A 129 6.21 0.17 2.63
N ASP A 130 7.35 -0.05 3.28
CA ASP A 130 8.28 0.98 3.75
C ASP A 130 9.45 1.25 2.78
N THR A 131 9.57 0.47 1.70
CA THR A 131 10.57 0.66 0.65
C THR A 131 10.03 1.56 -0.46
N GLU A 132 10.85 2.52 -0.90
CA GLU A 132 10.55 3.41 -2.01
C GLU A 132 11.67 3.33 -3.05
N ALA A 133 11.29 3.00 -4.29
CA ALA A 133 12.17 3.07 -5.44
C ALA A 133 11.79 4.25 -6.32
N ARG A 134 12.79 4.83 -6.99
CA ARG A 134 12.64 6.00 -7.86
C ARG A 134 13.38 5.76 -9.15
N ALA A 135 12.67 5.93 -10.27
CA ALA A 135 13.29 5.95 -11.59
C ALA A 135 13.11 7.32 -12.22
N ALA A 136 14.22 7.88 -12.71
CA ALA A 136 14.19 9.07 -13.55
C ALA A 136 13.77 8.66 -14.97
N LEU A 137 12.96 9.51 -15.61
CA LEU A 137 12.65 9.35 -17.03
C LEU A 137 13.83 9.84 -17.89
N PRO A 138 13.91 9.42 -19.17
CA PRO A 138 14.93 9.90 -20.10
C PRO A 138 15.00 11.43 -20.18
N GLU A 139 16.18 11.96 -20.53
CA GLU A 139 16.48 13.40 -20.47
C GLU A 139 15.47 14.29 -21.20
N GLN A 140 14.89 13.78 -22.30
CA GLN A 140 13.88 14.46 -23.10
C GLN A 140 12.64 14.92 -22.29
N PHE A 141 12.23 14.15 -21.27
CA PHE A 141 11.13 14.52 -20.38
C PHE A 141 11.51 15.70 -19.50
N GLY A 142 12.72 15.68 -18.93
CA GLY A 142 13.25 16.78 -18.14
C GLY A 142 13.42 18.06 -18.97
N ALA A 143 13.85 17.94 -20.22
CA ALA A 143 13.94 19.06 -21.16
C ALA A 143 12.56 19.64 -21.48
N ALA A 144 11.58 18.78 -21.80
CA ALA A 144 10.20 19.18 -22.07
C ALA A 144 9.59 19.94 -20.87
N VAL A 145 9.78 19.45 -19.65
CA VAL A 145 9.27 20.14 -18.45
C VAL A 145 9.93 21.50 -18.26
N ARG A 146 11.26 21.61 -18.44
CA ARG A 146 11.96 22.91 -18.34
C ARG A 146 11.46 23.90 -19.38
N GLU A 147 11.20 23.43 -20.60
CA GLU A 147 10.67 24.27 -21.67
C GLU A 147 9.23 24.72 -21.40
N ALA A 148 8.39 23.81 -20.91
CA ALA A 148 6.99 24.10 -20.56
C ALA A 148 6.87 25.04 -19.34
N ALA A 149 7.73 24.87 -18.34
CA ALA A 149 7.64 25.60 -17.08
C ALA A 149 8.22 27.02 -17.13
N GLY A 150 9.10 27.31 -18.09
CA GLY A 150 9.85 28.56 -18.13
C GLY A 150 10.57 28.83 -16.81
N GLY A 151 10.14 29.87 -16.07
CA GLY A 151 10.72 30.29 -14.79
C GLY A 151 10.00 29.81 -13.52
N THR A 152 8.83 29.15 -13.62
CA THR A 152 7.97 28.84 -12.45
C THR A 152 7.76 27.32 -12.30
N MET A 153 8.74 26.64 -11.70
CA MET A 153 8.79 25.16 -11.62
C MET A 153 7.97 24.53 -10.49
N ILE A 154 7.59 25.29 -9.46
CA ILE A 154 7.21 24.72 -8.15
C ILE A 154 5.70 24.48 -7.99
N MET A 155 4.84 25.27 -8.63
CA MET A 155 3.42 25.34 -8.25
C MET A 155 2.51 24.28 -8.90
N GLU A 156 2.97 23.56 -9.93
CA GLU A 156 2.08 22.70 -10.74
C GLU A 156 2.52 21.23 -10.83
N ARG A 157 3.48 20.82 -10.01
CA ARG A 157 3.83 19.41 -9.89
C ARG A 157 2.68 18.66 -9.22
N ARG A 158 2.16 17.65 -9.89
CA ARG A 158 1.15 16.74 -9.34
C ARG A 158 1.71 15.33 -9.30
N LEU A 159 1.32 14.59 -8.27
CA LEU A 159 1.61 13.18 -8.18
C LEU A 159 0.35 12.42 -8.56
N GLU A 160 0.41 11.67 -9.65
CA GLU A 160 -0.72 10.91 -10.19
C GLU A 160 -0.51 9.42 -9.91
N GLU A 161 -1.58 8.75 -9.48
CA GLU A 161 -1.57 7.31 -9.23
C GLU A 161 -1.66 6.58 -10.57
N TYR A 162 -0.67 5.75 -10.87
CA TYR A 162 -0.55 5.02 -12.13
C TYR A 162 -1.06 3.58 -12.03
N GLY A 163 -1.14 3.05 -10.80
CA GLY A 163 -1.75 1.75 -10.50
C GLY A 163 -0.92 0.92 -9.52
N VAL A 164 -1.30 -0.34 -9.38
CA VAL A 164 -0.61 -1.34 -8.57
C VAL A 164 0.09 -2.35 -9.46
N ARG A 165 1.33 -2.72 -9.09
CA ARG A 165 2.12 -3.77 -9.74
C ARG A 165 2.70 -4.73 -8.72
N TYR A 166 3.20 -5.87 -9.19
CA TYR A 166 3.76 -6.92 -8.36
C TYR A 166 5.19 -7.20 -8.81
N GLY A 167 6.12 -7.27 -7.86
CA GLY A 167 7.54 -7.48 -8.13
C GLY A 167 8.46 -6.52 -7.36
N GLU A 168 9.73 -6.50 -7.74
CA GLU A 168 10.76 -5.67 -7.09
C GLU A 168 10.56 -4.19 -7.43
N PRO A 169 10.55 -3.27 -6.44
CA PRO A 169 10.26 -1.85 -6.67
C PRO A 169 11.17 -1.18 -7.71
N ASP A 170 12.46 -1.54 -7.73
CA ASP A 170 13.43 -0.99 -8.70
C ASP A 170 13.18 -1.49 -10.12
N GLU A 171 12.83 -2.77 -10.29
CA GLU A 171 12.48 -3.35 -11.59
C GLU A 171 11.19 -2.73 -12.14
N ILE A 172 10.16 -2.62 -11.29
CA ILE A 172 8.90 -1.97 -11.63
C ILE A 172 9.13 -0.51 -12.03
N ALA A 173 9.96 0.22 -11.28
CA ALA A 173 10.24 1.62 -11.59
C ALA A 173 10.93 1.76 -12.96
N ALA A 174 11.86 0.87 -13.28
CA ALA A 174 12.56 0.85 -14.57
C ALA A 174 11.63 0.48 -15.73
N GLU A 175 10.78 -0.54 -15.57
CA GLU A 175 9.83 -0.98 -16.58
C GLU A 175 8.81 0.11 -16.90
N VAL A 176 8.19 0.71 -15.86
CA VAL A 176 7.24 1.82 -16.03
C VAL A 176 7.92 3.02 -16.69
N ALA A 177 9.18 3.31 -16.34
CA ALA A 177 9.92 4.39 -16.99
C ALA A 177 10.14 4.12 -18.49
N GLN A 178 10.40 2.87 -18.89
CA GLN A 178 10.53 2.47 -20.29
C GLN A 178 9.19 2.53 -21.04
N GLU A 179 8.10 2.10 -20.41
CA GLU A 179 6.75 2.20 -20.99
C GLU A 179 6.36 3.66 -21.23
N LEU A 180 6.59 4.54 -20.25
CA LEU A 180 6.35 5.97 -20.40
C LEU A 180 7.24 6.56 -21.52
N ALA A 181 8.50 6.16 -21.59
CA ALA A 181 9.39 6.57 -22.68
C ALA A 181 8.88 6.14 -24.07
N ALA A 182 8.27 4.95 -24.17
CA ALA A 182 7.67 4.47 -25.41
C ALA A 182 6.32 5.13 -25.73
N ALA A 183 5.51 5.44 -24.71
CA ALA A 183 4.17 6.03 -24.88
C ALA A 183 4.19 7.54 -25.18
N TYR A 184 5.28 8.23 -24.81
CA TYR A 184 5.48 9.66 -25.03
C TYR A 184 6.58 9.88 -26.06
N THR A 185 6.20 9.84 -27.34
CA THR A 185 7.11 10.16 -28.45
C THR A 185 7.54 11.62 -28.41
N ALA A 186 8.59 11.96 -29.17
CA ALA A 186 9.09 13.32 -29.26
C ALA A 186 8.02 14.32 -29.74
N GLU A 187 7.18 13.92 -30.70
CA GLU A 187 6.06 14.73 -31.21
C GLU A 187 5.03 14.98 -30.12
N ARG A 188 4.62 13.94 -29.39
CA ARG A 188 3.66 14.05 -28.29
C ARG A 188 4.18 14.93 -27.17
N LEU A 189 5.47 14.82 -26.83
CA LEU A 189 6.10 15.71 -25.84
C LEU A 189 6.09 17.16 -26.32
N ALA A 190 6.38 17.43 -27.60
CA ALA A 190 6.34 18.79 -28.15
C ALA A 190 4.92 19.39 -28.12
N GLU A 191 3.89 18.59 -28.41
CA GLU A 191 2.48 19.00 -28.29
C GLU A 191 2.13 19.36 -26.85
N LEU A 192 2.52 18.53 -25.88
CA LEU A 192 2.29 18.78 -24.46
C LEU A 192 3.02 20.04 -23.99
N VAL A 193 4.25 20.27 -24.45
CA VAL A 193 5.01 21.49 -24.16
C VAL A 193 4.31 22.72 -24.72
N SER A 194 3.78 22.65 -25.96
CA SER A 194 3.04 23.76 -26.56
C SER A 194 1.73 24.03 -25.85
N ALA A 195 1.02 23.01 -25.39
CA ALA A 195 -0.22 23.14 -24.63
C ALA A 195 0.03 23.65 -23.19
N ALA A 196 1.24 23.41 -22.69
CA ALA A 196 1.68 23.81 -21.35
C ALA A 196 2.39 25.17 -21.31
N LYS A 197 2.53 25.90 -22.41
CA LYS A 197 3.01 27.30 -22.44
C LYS A 197 1.83 28.25 -22.28
#